data_AF-A0A844IW44-F1
#
_entry.id   AF-A0A844IW44-F1
#
_cell.length_a   1.000
_cell.length_b   1.000
_cell.length_c   1.000
_cell.angle_alpha   90.00
_cell.angle_beta   90.00
_cell.angle_gamma   90.00
#
_symmetry.space_group_name_H-M   'P 1'
#
loop_
_entity.id
_entity.type
_entity.pdbx_description
1 polymer ?
#
loop_
_entity_poly.entity_id
_entity_poly.type
_entity_poly.pdbx_seq_one_letter_code
_entity_poly.pdbx_strand_id
1 'polypeptide(L)'
;MTLTLSLPPELEQYLIQEAQQQGLSVETYALQLIQEYIFQLEKNSFEETPTEIVIEGIHQGIKEALSGQTIPLSQMWEGIDAE
;
A
#
# COMPACT_ATOMS: atom_id res chain seq x y z
N MET A 1 2.14 25.88 10.98
CA MET A 1 1.02 25.00 10.59
C MET A 1 0.60 24.24 11.83
N THR A 2 -0.70 24.05 12.04
CA THR A 2 -1.24 23.44 13.27
C THR A 2 -2.09 22.26 12.89
N LEU A 3 -1.82 21.09 13.47
CA LEU A 3 -2.60 19.87 13.30
C LEU A 3 -3.38 19.62 14.58
N THR A 4 -4.70 19.51 14.46
CA THR A 4 -5.58 19.20 15.60
C THR A 4 -6.12 17.79 15.43
N LEU A 5 -5.83 16.92 16.39
CA LEU A 5 -6.30 15.53 16.40
C LEU A 5 -7.39 15.40 17.46
N SER A 6 -8.55 14.88 17.07
CA SER A 6 -9.61 14.52 18.02
C SER A 6 -9.46 13.04 18.37
N LEU A 7 -8.94 12.77 19.57
CA LEU A 7 -8.65 11.41 20.04
C LEU A 7 -9.61 11.02 21.17
N PRO A 8 -9.99 9.74 21.27
CA PRO A 8 -10.59 9.20 22.48
C PRO A 8 -9.68 9.45 23.71
N PRO A 9 -10.25 9.73 24.90
CA PRO A 9 -9.47 10.03 26.09
C PRO A 9 -8.45 8.95 26.45
N GLU A 10 -8.78 7.68 26.19
CA GLU A 10 -7.92 6.53 26.48
C GLU A 10 -6.65 6.56 25.62
N LEU A 11 -6.78 6.95 24.35
CA LEU A 11 -5.65 7.05 23.43
C LEU A 11 -4.78 8.28 23.72
N GLU A 12 -5.38 9.40 24.12
CA GLU A 12 -4.62 10.57 24.57
C GLU A 12 -3.75 10.22 25.79
N GLN A 13 -4.33 9.55 26.80
CA GLN A 13 -3.60 9.12 27.98
C GLN A 13 -2.48 8.12 27.66
N TYR A 14 -2.74 7.17 26.77
CA TYR A 14 -1.73 6.23 26.30
C TYR A 14 -0.54 6.95 25.66
N LEU A 15 -0.79 7.89 24.74
CA LEU A 15 0.27 8.66 24.07
C LEU A 15 1.10 9.48 25.07
N ILE A 16 0.46 10.08 26.08
CA ILE A 16 1.16 10.82 27.13
C ILE A 16 2.09 9.88 27.93
N GLN A 17 1.59 8.70 28.32
CA GLN A 17 2.37 7.73 29.09
C GLN A 17 3.58 7.20 28.30
N GLU A 18 3.39 6.83 27.04
CA GLU A 18 4.47 6.35 26.17
C GLU A 18 5.50 7.44 25.89
N ALA A 19 5.06 8.68 25.61
CA ALA A 19 5.96 9.80 25.41
C ALA A 19 6.82 10.06 26.65
N GLN A 20 6.23 10.01 27.85
CA GLN A 20 6.96 10.17 29.11
C GLN A 20 8.00 9.07 29.33
N GLN A 21 7.67 7.81 29.03
CA GLN A 21 8.61 6.69 29.14
C GLN A 21 9.83 6.88 28.22
N GLN A 22 9.64 7.54 27.08
CA GLN A 22 10.70 7.82 26.11
C GLN A 22 11.38 9.18 26.32
N GLY A 23 10.97 9.95 27.35
CA GLY A 23 11.51 11.28 27.61
C GLY A 23 11.13 12.32 26.55
N LEU A 24 10.05 12.09 25.81
CA LEU A 24 9.54 12.95 24.73
C LEU A 24 8.29 13.71 25.19
N SER A 25 7.95 14.77 24.46
CA SER A 25 6.62 15.38 24.56
C SER A 25 5.60 14.55 23.79
N VAL A 26 4.33 14.64 24.18
CA VAL A 26 3.23 13.92 23.52
C VAL A 26 3.12 14.32 22.05
N GLU A 27 3.39 15.58 21.72
CA GLU A 27 3.36 16.10 20.35
C GLU A 27 4.48 15.50 19.50
N THR A 28 5.71 15.43 20.04
CA THR A 28 6.85 14.82 19.33
C THR A 28 6.60 13.34 19.07
N TYR A 29 6.11 12.61 20.07
CA TYR A 29 5.83 11.19 19.94
C TYR A 29 4.69 10.93 18.94
N ALA A 30 3.60 11.69 19.01
CA ALA A 30 2.49 11.58 18.06
C ALA A 30 2.94 11.88 16.62
N LEU A 31 3.80 12.88 16.41
CA LEU A 31 4.34 13.19 15.08
C LEU A 31 5.24 12.07 14.55
N GLN A 32 6.07 11.44 15.40
CA GLN A 32 6.89 10.30 14.98
C GLN A 32 6.04 9.13 14.51
N LEU A 33 4.98 8.79 15.25
CA LEU A 33 4.06 7.71 14.87
C LEU A 33 3.39 8.00 13.51
N ILE A 34 2.91 9.23 13.31
CA ILE A 34 2.29 9.64 12.04
C ILE A 34 3.31 9.54 10.90
N GLN A 35 4.53 10.02 11.12
CA GLN A 35 5.59 9.98 10.10
C GLN A 35 5.97 8.53 9.73
N GLU A 36 6.10 7.65 10.72
CA GLU A 36 6.40 6.24 10.50
C GLU A 36 5.27 5.56 9.71
N TYR A 37 4.02 5.85 10.04
CA TYR A 37 2.87 5.30 9.32
C TYR A 37 2.82 5.78 7.86
N ILE A 38 3.05 7.08 7.61
CA ILE A 38 3.11 7.64 6.25
C ILE A 38 4.25 6.99 5.45
N PHE A 39 5.43 6.84 6.05
CA PHE A 39 6.57 6.19 5.40
C PHE A 39 6.26 4.73 5.02
N GLN A 40 5.55 4.00 5.89
CA GLN A 40 5.13 2.63 5.58
C GLN A 40 4.05 2.57 4.50
N LEU A 41 3.11 3.53 4.47
CA LEU A 41 2.13 3.63 3.39
C LEU A 41 2.85 3.84 2.04
N GLU A 42 3.77 4.81 1.96
CA GLU A 42 4.54 5.06 0.75
C GLU A 42 5.37 3.85 0.34
N LYS A 43 6.01 3.17 1.31
CA LYS A 43 6.78 1.94 1.05
C LYS A 43 5.91 0.83 0.44
N ASN A 44 4.69 0.66 0.93
CA ASN A 44 3.78 -0.40 0.45
C ASN A 44 3.12 -0.04 -0.90
N SER A 45 3.08 1.24 -1.27
CA SER A 45 2.66 1.68 -2.61
C SER A 45 3.65 1.28 -3.72
N PHE A 46 4.87 0.85 -3.39
CA PHE A 46 5.85 0.37 -4.38
C PHE A 46 5.62 -1.08 -4.84
N GLU A 47 4.60 -1.79 -4.32
CA GLU A 47 4.18 -3.10 -4.87
C GLU A 47 3.12 -2.98 -5.98
N GLU A 48 2.67 -1.76 -6.31
CA GLU A 48 1.85 -1.57 -7.50
C GLU A 48 2.73 -1.70 -8.75
N THR A 49 2.33 -2.59 -9.66
CA THR A 49 2.96 -2.64 -10.99
C THR A 49 2.82 -1.27 -11.63
N PRO A 50 3.92 -0.62 -12.07
CA PRO A 50 3.87 0.69 -12.71
C PRO A 50 2.78 0.75 -13.79
N THR A 51 2.02 1.84 -13.81
CA THR A 51 0.91 2.05 -14.76
C THR A 51 1.35 1.82 -16.20
N GLU A 52 2.58 2.21 -16.55
CA GLU A 52 3.15 2.01 -17.89
C GLU A 52 3.24 0.53 -18.26
N ILE A 53 3.65 -0.33 -17.32
CA ILE A 53 3.76 -1.78 -17.54
C ILE A 53 2.37 -2.39 -17.74
N VAL A 54 1.37 -1.94 -16.97
CA VAL A 54 -0.03 -2.38 -17.14
C VAL A 54 -0.56 -1.98 -18.52
N ILE A 55 -0.33 -0.73 -18.94
CA ILE A 55 -0.76 -0.22 -20.26
C ILE A 55 -0.08 -0.99 -21.40
N GLU A 56 1.22 -1.28 -21.28
CA GLU A 56 1.95 -2.08 -22.27
C GLU A 56 1.38 -3.48 -22.40
N GLY A 57 1.07 -4.14 -21.28
CA GLY A 57 0.42 -5.46 -21.27
C GLY A 57 -0.94 -5.45 -21.98
N ILE A 58 -1.76 -4.43 -21.76
CA ILE A 58 -3.06 -4.28 -22.44
C ILE A 58 -2.87 -4.10 -23.95
N HIS A 59 -1.96 -3.22 -24.37
CA HIS A 59 -1.67 -3.00 -25.79
C HIS A 59 -1.17 -4.27 -26.47
N GLN A 60 -0.35 -5.09 -25.80
CA GLN A 60 0.11 -6.38 -26.33
C GLN A 60 -1.04 -7.37 -26.44
N GLY A 61 -1.85 -7.55 -25.39
CA GLY A 61 -3.01 -8.46 -25.42
C GLY A 61 -4.00 -8.12 -26.53
N ILE A 62 -4.22 -6.83 -26.83
CA ILE A 62 -5.05 -6.40 -27.97
C ILE A 62 -4.39 -6.78 -29.31
N LYS A 63 -3.08 -6.58 -29.48
CA LYS A 63 -2.36 -6.96 -30.71
C LYS A 63 -2.40 -8.47 -30.94
N GLU A 64 -2.22 -9.26 -29.89
CA GLU A 64 -2.29 -10.72 -29.92
C GLU A 64 -3.69 -11.19 -30.30
N ALA A 65 -4.73 -10.60 -29.68
CA ALA A 65 -6.13 -10.88 -30.02
C ALA A 65 -6.45 -10.56 -31.49
N LEU A 66 -6.03 -9.40 -31.98
CA LEU A 66 -6.28 -8.97 -33.36
C LEU A 66 -5.48 -9.79 -34.40
N SER A 67 -4.31 -10.31 -34.03
CA SER A 67 -3.49 -11.16 -34.89
C SER A 67 -3.90 -12.65 -34.84
N GLY A 68 -4.87 -13.00 -34.00
CA GLY A 68 -5.33 -14.38 -33.82
C GLY A 68 -4.40 -15.24 -32.97
N GLN A 69 -3.37 -14.64 -32.36
CA GLN A 69 -2.45 -15.30 -31.43
C GLN A 69 -3.09 -15.39 -30.04
N THR A 70 -4.14 -16.21 -29.94
CA THR A 70 -4.90 -16.44 -28.69
C THR A 70 -4.97 -17.93 -28.40
N ILE A 71 -5.16 -18.28 -27.13
CA ILE A 71 -5.47 -19.64 -26.71
C ILE A 71 -6.89 -19.69 -26.12
N PRO A 72 -7.67 -20.76 -26.34
CA PRO A 72 -8.96 -20.93 -25.70
C PRO A 72 -8.81 -20.95 -24.18
N LEU A 73 -9.75 -20.33 -23.46
CA LEU A 73 -9.72 -20.27 -21.99
C LEU A 73 -9.67 -21.68 -21.35
N SER A 74 -10.29 -22.67 -21.96
CA SER A 74 -10.23 -24.07 -21.51
C SER A 74 -8.82 -24.66 -21.54
N GLN A 75 -7.94 -24.16 -22.42
CA GLN A 75 -6.56 -24.61 -22.57
C GLN A 75 -5.57 -23.81 -21.73
N MET A 76 -5.96 -22.65 -21.17
CA MET A 76 -5.09 -21.85 -20.30
C MET A 76 -4.70 -22.58 -19.01
N TRP A 77 -5.56 -23.48 -18.55
CA TRP A 77 -5.36 -24.26 -17.34
C TRP A 77 -4.61 -25.58 -17.59
N GLU A 78 -4.34 -25.94 -18.85
CA GLU A 78 -3.58 -27.15 -19.18
C GLU A 78 -2.12 -26.96 -18.78
N GLY A 79 -1.66 -27.69 -17.74
CA GLY A 79 -0.27 -27.67 -17.27
C GLY A 79 0.05 -26.62 -16.21
N ILE A 80 -0.92 -25.82 -15.76
CA ILE A 80 -0.83 -25.09 -14.50
C ILE A 80 -1.32 -26.03 -13.41
N ASP A 81 -0.43 -26.46 -12.52
CA ASP A 81 -0.83 -27.25 -11.35
C ASP A 81 -1.66 -26.35 -10.43
N ALA A 82 -2.87 -26.77 -10.12
CA ALA A 82 -3.78 -26.03 -9.22
C ALA A 82 -3.56 -26.40 -7.74
N GLU A 83 -2.42 -27.02 -7.41
CA GLU A 83 -2.05 -27.47 -6.07
C GLU A 83 -1.37 -26.38 -5.23
#